data_AF-A0A4P6MK58-F1
#
_entry.id   AF-A0A4P6MK58-F1
#
_cell.length_a   1.000
_cell.length_b   1.000
_cell.length_c   1.000
_cell.angle_alpha   90.00
_cell.angle_beta   90.00
_cell.angle_gamma   90.00
#
_symmetry.space_group_name_H-M   'P 1'
#
loop_
_entity.id
_entity.type
_entity.pdbx_description
1 polymer ?
#
loop_
_entity_poly.entity_id
_entity_poly.type
_entity_poly.pdbx_seq_one_letter_code
_entity_poly.pdbx_strand_id
1 'polypeptide(L)'
;MALALNARRGMGQADPARLRQVYEMLCIDPLAYVDLRASSGIVGRLGRDIASGAVIAQEIGWYAEDGQGVARLRGFEAWAAEQGADAVEVCTEPGKRLDRLGYTLHSLKWRTV
;
A
#
# COMPACT_ATOMS: atom_id res chain seq x y z
N MET A 1 -6.31 -17.39 -2.91
CA MET A 1 -5.33 -17.74 -1.84
C MET A 1 -3.96 -17.21 -2.26
N ALA A 2 -3.76 -15.90 -2.24
CA ALA A 2 -2.48 -15.32 -2.64
C ALA A 2 -2.24 -13.91 -2.05
N LEU A 3 -2.07 -13.88 -0.73
CA LEU A 3 -1.04 -13.07 -0.08
C LEU A 3 0.39 -13.59 -0.41
N ALA A 4 0.53 -14.48 -1.40
CA ALA A 4 1.60 -15.47 -1.44
C ALA A 4 2.74 -15.14 -2.43
N LEU A 5 2.60 -14.20 -3.36
CA LEU A 5 3.65 -14.02 -4.38
C LEU A 5 4.83 -13.16 -3.92
N ASN A 6 4.63 -12.22 -3.00
CA ASN A 6 5.74 -11.53 -2.33
C ASN A 6 6.16 -12.18 -0.98
N ALA A 7 5.40 -13.17 -0.48
CA ALA A 7 5.70 -13.89 0.75
C ALA A 7 6.57 -15.16 0.55
N ARG A 8 6.75 -15.62 -0.70
CA ARG A 8 7.31 -16.96 -1.00
C ARG A 8 8.82 -17.11 -0.80
N ARG A 9 9.56 -16.06 -0.46
CA ARG A 9 10.99 -16.16 -0.12
C ARG A 9 11.27 -15.37 1.17
N GLY A 10 10.84 -15.90 2.31
CA GLY A 10 11.40 -15.48 3.61
C GLY A 10 10.41 -15.16 4.73
N MET A 11 9.11 -15.08 4.47
CA MET A 11 8.13 -14.97 5.57
C MET A 11 7.58 -16.34 5.91
N GLY A 12 7.87 -16.82 7.13
CA GLY A 12 7.12 -17.92 7.72
C GLY A 12 5.62 -17.65 7.60
N GLN A 13 4.82 -18.73 7.55
CA GLN A 13 3.38 -18.62 7.45
C GLN A 13 2.87 -17.73 8.61
N ALA A 14 2.39 -16.53 8.28
CA ALA A 14 1.97 -15.58 9.29
C ALA A 14 0.81 -16.16 10.11
N ASP A 15 0.89 -16.04 11.45
CA ASP A 15 -0.15 -16.51 12.36
C ASP A 15 -1.51 -15.86 12.00
N PRO A 16 -2.53 -16.65 11.63
CA PRO A 16 -3.84 -16.12 11.27
C PRO A 16 -4.50 -15.27 12.36
N ALA A 17 -4.29 -15.60 13.64
CA ALA A 17 -4.84 -14.82 14.75
C ALA A 17 -4.18 -13.43 14.83
N ARG A 18 -2.86 -13.39 14.67
CA ARG A 18 -2.10 -12.14 14.63
C ARG A 18 -2.46 -11.29 13.41
N LEU A 19 -2.65 -11.89 12.25
CA LEU A 19 -3.11 -11.19 11.05
C LEU A 19 -4.47 -10.55 11.28
N ARG A 20 -5.44 -11.31 11.82
CA ARG A 20 -6.77 -10.78 12.15
C ARG A 20 -6.69 -9.58 13.08
N GLN A 21 -5.90 -9.67 14.15
CA GLN A 21 -5.74 -8.57 15.09
C GLN A 21 -5.19 -7.30 14.42
N VAL A 22 -4.17 -7.44 13.56
CA VAL A 22 -3.61 -6.29 12.81
C VAL A 22 -4.65 -5.70 11.86
N TYR A 23 -5.43 -6.53 11.18
CA TYR A 23 -6.52 -6.04 10.32
C TYR A 23 -7.59 -5.29 11.11
N GLU A 24 -8.04 -5.83 12.24
CA GLU A 24 -9.00 -5.16 13.11
C GLU A 24 -8.49 -3.80 13.57
N MET A 25 -7.20 -3.70 13.94
CA MET A 25 -6.56 -2.44 14.29
C MET A 25 -6.52 -1.46 13.12
N LEU A 26 -6.21 -1.91 11.90
CA LEU A 26 -6.20 -1.04 10.72
C LEU A 26 -7.60 -0.56 10.35
N CYS A 27 -8.63 -1.40 10.51
CA CYS A 27 -10.01 -1.03 10.19
C CYS A 27 -10.58 0.05 11.12
N ILE A 28 -10.00 0.27 12.30
CA ILE A 28 -10.43 1.30 13.24
C ILE A 28 -9.48 2.50 13.30
N ASP A 29 -8.33 2.45 12.62
CA ASP A 29 -7.41 3.59 12.53
C ASP A 29 -7.97 4.60 11.52
N PRO A 30 -8.36 5.82 11.93
CA PRO A 30 -8.89 6.83 11.01
C PRO A 30 -7.85 7.31 9.99
N LEU A 31 -6.57 7.01 10.21
CA LEU A 31 -5.49 7.34 9.30
C LEU A 31 -5.19 6.22 8.31
N ALA A 32 -5.87 5.07 8.39
CA ALA A 32 -5.63 3.94 7.52
C ALA A 32 -6.67 3.84 6.39
N TYR A 33 -6.20 3.35 5.25
CA TYR A 33 -7.05 2.92 4.14
C TYR A 33 -6.90 1.42 3.94
N VAL A 34 -8.02 0.71 3.93
CA VAL A 34 -8.06 -0.74 3.76
C VAL A 34 -9.12 -1.09 2.73
N ASP A 35 -8.70 -1.58 1.57
CA ASP A 35 -9.59 -2.12 0.55
C ASP A 35 -9.09 -3.49 0.13
N LEU A 36 -9.70 -4.53 0.70
CA LEU A 36 -9.30 -5.92 0.54
C LEU A 36 -10.41 -6.73 -0.14
N ARG A 37 -10.01 -7.60 -1.05
CA ARG A 37 -10.85 -8.54 -1.79
C ARG A 37 -10.18 -9.92 -1.81
N ALA A 38 -10.92 -10.93 -2.28
CA ALA A 38 -10.40 -12.30 -2.36
C ALA A 38 -9.16 -12.45 -3.27
N SER A 39 -9.06 -11.62 -4.31
CA SER A 39 -8.04 -11.68 -5.38
C SER A 39 -7.23 -10.41 -5.56
N SER A 40 -7.47 -9.39 -4.73
CA SER A 40 -6.77 -8.10 -4.81
C SER A 40 -6.90 -7.33 -3.51
N GLY A 41 -6.02 -6.37 -3.28
CA GLY A 41 -6.16 -5.44 -2.18
C GLY A 41 -5.07 -4.39 -2.15
N ILE A 42 -5.36 -3.32 -1.41
CA ILE A 42 -4.40 -2.28 -1.08
C ILE A 42 -4.62 -1.86 0.38
N VAL A 43 -3.51 -1.61 1.06
CA VAL A 43 -3.46 -1.07 2.41
C VAL A 43 -2.51 0.10 2.39
N GLY A 44 -2.95 1.22 2.96
CA GLY A 44 -2.15 2.42 3.09
C GLY A 44 -2.48 3.19 4.35
N ARG A 45 -1.71 4.23 4.62
CA ARG A 45 -1.88 5.08 5.79
C ARG A 45 -1.44 6.51 5.51
N LEU A 46 -2.05 7.48 6.18
CA LEU A 46 -1.52 8.82 6.28
C LEU A 46 -0.35 8.87 7.25
N GLY A 47 0.73 9.51 6.81
CA GLY A 47 1.86 9.93 7.63
C GLY A 47 2.15 11.40 7.40
N ARG A 48 3.01 11.96 8.25
CA ARG A 48 3.60 13.27 8.03
C ARG A 48 5.07 13.08 7.75
N ASP A 49 5.55 13.62 6.64
CA ASP A 49 6.97 13.68 6.36
C ASP A 49 7.64 14.62 7.38
N ILE A 50 8.69 14.14 8.03
CA ILE A 50 9.32 14.85 9.15
C ILE A 50 10.09 16.08 8.65
N ALA A 51 10.65 16.01 7.44
CA ALA A 51 11.51 17.06 6.91
C ALA A 51 10.71 18.23 6.32
N SER A 52 9.69 17.94 5.52
CA SER A 52 8.85 18.92 4.83
C SER A 52 7.59 19.29 5.60
N GLY A 53 7.15 18.44 6.52
CA GLY A 53 5.85 18.55 7.17
C GLY A 53 4.68 18.17 6.27
N ALA A 54 4.89 17.72 5.04
CA ALA A 54 3.82 17.31 4.11
C ALA A 54 3.03 16.10 4.66
N VAL A 55 1.73 16.08 4.42
CA VAL A 55 0.87 14.93 4.69
C VAL A 55 0.95 13.98 3.51
N ILE A 56 1.43 12.76 3.75
CA ILE A 56 1.66 11.77 2.68
C ILE A 56 0.80 10.55 2.95
N ALA A 57 0.04 10.13 1.95
CA ALA A 57 -0.59 8.81 1.94
C ALA A 57 0.43 7.77 1.44
N GLN A 58 0.92 6.92 2.35
CA GLN A 58 1.91 5.89 2.06
C GLN A 58 1.23 4.54 1.90
N GLU A 59 1.50 3.87 0.79
CA GLU A 59 1.17 2.46 0.62
C GLU A 59 2.04 1.58 1.53
N ILE A 60 1.38 0.66 2.23
CA ILE A 60 2.01 -0.35 3.08
C ILE A 60 2.16 -1.67 2.33
N GLY A 61 1.13 -2.04 1.57
CA GLY A 61 1.10 -3.26 0.78
C GLY A 61 -0.03 -3.25 -0.22
N TRP A 62 0.22 -3.76 -1.42
CA TRP A 62 -0.81 -4.00 -2.42
C TRP A 62 -0.54 -5.26 -3.24
N TYR A 63 -1.61 -5.80 -3.81
CA TYR A 63 -1.57 -6.99 -4.65
C TYR A 63 -2.83 -7.07 -5.51
N ALA A 64 -2.70 -7.63 -6.72
CA ALA A 64 -3.85 -7.90 -7.59
C ALA A 64 -3.57 -9.07 -8.55
N GLU A 65 -4.38 -10.11 -8.48
CA GLU A 65 -4.44 -11.22 -9.47
C GLU A 65 -5.60 -11.05 -10.46
N ASP A 66 -6.61 -10.27 -10.11
CA ASP A 66 -7.84 -10.05 -10.90
C ASP A 66 -7.72 -8.92 -11.92
N GLY A 67 -6.53 -8.34 -12.09
CA GLY A 67 -6.30 -7.19 -12.97
C GLY A 67 -6.86 -5.86 -12.44
N GLN A 68 -7.46 -5.82 -11.25
CA GLN A 68 -8.09 -4.61 -10.68
C GLN A 68 -7.12 -3.74 -9.88
N GLY A 69 -5.81 -3.99 -9.96
CA GLY A 69 -4.81 -3.24 -9.19
C GLY A 69 -4.86 -1.73 -9.43
N VAL A 70 -5.09 -1.29 -10.68
CA VAL A 70 -5.24 0.14 -11.01
C VAL A 70 -6.48 0.74 -10.36
N ALA A 71 -7.62 0.02 -10.36
CA ALA A 71 -8.84 0.50 -9.74
C ALA A 71 -8.68 0.68 -8.22
N ARG A 72 -7.97 -0.24 -7.56
CA ARG A 72 -7.64 -0.14 -6.13
C ARG A 72 -6.70 1.03 -5.83
N LEU A 73 -5.69 1.23 -6.68
CA LEU A 73 -4.80 2.37 -6.57
C LEU A 73 -5.56 3.69 -6.70
N ARG A 74 -6.47 3.81 -7.67
CA ARG A 74 -7.31 5.02 -7.82
C ARG A 74 -8.24 5.25 -6.61
N GLY A 75 -8.77 4.18 -6.01
CA GLY A 75 -9.55 4.29 -4.77
C GLY A 75 -8.72 4.84 -3.60
N PHE A 76 -7.47 4.35 -3.46
CA PHE A 76 -6.54 4.85 -2.46
C PHE A 76 -6.16 6.32 -2.68
N GLU A 77 -5.90 6.72 -3.93
CA GLU A 77 -5.62 8.12 -4.29
C GLU A 77 -6.80 9.04 -4.00
N ALA A 78 -8.03 8.61 -4.32
CA ALA A 78 -9.23 9.39 -4.04
C ALA A 78 -9.42 9.59 -2.54
N TRP A 79 -9.28 8.51 -1.75
CA TRP A 79 -9.31 8.60 -0.29
C TRP A 79 -8.21 9.54 0.23
N ALA A 80 -6.99 9.44 -0.27
CA ALA A 80 -5.88 10.31 0.15
C ALA A 80 -6.19 11.79 -0.09
N ALA A 81 -6.76 12.11 -1.26
CA ALA A 81 -7.19 13.46 -1.59
C ALA A 81 -8.31 13.96 -0.66
N GLU A 82 -9.30 13.11 -0.34
CA GLU A 82 -10.37 13.42 0.62
C GLU A 82 -9.83 13.71 2.03
N GLN A 83 -8.73 13.05 2.42
CA GLN A 83 -8.07 13.29 3.70
C GLN A 83 -7.10 14.50 3.69
N GLY A 84 -6.95 15.18 2.55
CA GLY A 84 -6.06 16.33 2.41
C GLY A 84 -4.57 15.95 2.37
N ALA A 85 -4.23 14.78 1.82
CA ALA A 85 -2.84 14.43 1.55
C ALA A 85 -2.25 15.31 0.44
N ASP A 86 -1.02 15.76 0.64
CA ASP A 86 -0.24 16.52 -0.34
C ASP A 86 0.31 15.61 -1.45
N ALA A 87 0.56 14.34 -1.13
CA ALA A 87 1.12 13.36 -2.05
C ALA A 87 0.69 11.91 -1.71
N VAL A 88 0.79 11.05 -2.72
CA VAL A 88 0.63 9.59 -2.59
C VAL A 88 1.97 8.93 -2.93
N GLU A 89 2.47 8.11 -2.02
CA GLU A 89 3.69 7.33 -2.21
C GLU A 89 3.39 5.85 -2.31
N VAL A 90 3.93 5.22 -3.34
CA VAL A 90 3.79 3.78 -3.57
C VAL A 90 5.15 3.14 -3.83
N CYS A 91 5.31 1.91 -3.36
CA CYS A 91 6.48 1.11 -3.66
C CYS A 91 6.15 0.09 -4.76
N THR A 92 7.04 -0.05 -5.74
CA THR A 92 6.89 -1.04 -6.79
C THR A 92 8.22 -1.64 -7.19
N GLU A 93 8.18 -2.85 -7.76
CA GLU A 93 9.37 -3.46 -8.33
C GLU A 93 9.85 -2.68 -9.56
N PRO A 94 11.17 -2.63 -9.80
CA PRO A 94 11.71 -2.03 -11.02
C PRO A 94 11.04 -2.59 -12.28
N GLY A 95 10.72 -1.70 -13.23
CA GLY A 95 10.11 -2.07 -14.52
C GLY A 95 8.58 -1.98 -14.57
N LYS A 96 7.89 -1.70 -13.46
CA LYS A 96 6.46 -1.34 -13.48
C LYS A 96 6.28 0.12 -13.94
N ARG A 97 5.36 0.34 -14.88
CA ARG A 97 5.12 1.64 -15.56
C ARG A 97 4.09 2.50 -14.83
N LEU A 98 4.44 2.99 -13.64
CA LEU A 98 3.61 3.95 -12.89
C LEU A 98 3.65 5.36 -13.49
N ASP A 99 4.65 5.66 -14.32
CA ASP A 99 4.77 6.89 -15.10
C ASP A 99 3.51 7.18 -15.93
N ARG A 100 2.91 6.14 -16.51
CA ARG A 100 1.65 6.25 -17.27
C ARG A 100 0.44 6.64 -16.42
N LEU A 101 0.54 6.51 -15.11
CA LEU A 101 -0.51 6.87 -14.16
C LEU A 101 -0.29 8.25 -13.52
N GLY A 102 0.79 8.94 -13.88
CA GLY A 102 1.16 10.27 -13.37
C GLY A 102 2.20 10.26 -12.24
N TYR A 103 2.71 9.08 -11.86
CA TYR A 103 3.74 8.99 -10.82
C TYR A 103 5.11 9.38 -11.35
N THR A 104 5.88 10.08 -10.52
CA THR A 104 7.30 10.35 -10.75
C THR A 104 8.14 9.53 -9.77
N LEU A 105 9.34 9.12 -10.21
CA LEU A 105 10.26 8.42 -9.32
C LEU A 105 10.78 9.42 -8.28
N HIS A 106 10.46 9.19 -7.01
CA HIS A 106 10.84 10.09 -5.92
C HIS A 106 12.05 9.60 -5.11
N SER A 107 12.16 8.29 -4.84
CA SER A 107 13.26 7.74 -4.02
C SER A 107 13.69 6.32 -4.43
N LEU A 108 14.93 5.98 -4.11
CA LEU A 108 15.49 4.62 -4.18
C LEU A 108 15.87 4.18 -2.76
N LYS A 109 15.50 2.95 -2.39
CA LYS A 109 15.78 2.37 -1.08
C LYS A 109 16.88 1.31 -1.19
N TRP A 110 17.82 1.32 -0.26
CA TRP A 110 18.78 0.23 -0.07
C TRP A 110 18.14 -0.89 0.76
N ARG A 111 18.49 -2.14 0.48
CA ARG A 111 18.10 -3.30 1.30
C ARG A 111 19.31 -4.20 1.55
N THR A 112 19.35 -4.86 2.71
CA THR A 112 20.28 -5.98 2.92
C THR A 112 19.78 -7.20 2.17
N VAL A 113 20.70 -8.02 1.68
CA VAL A 113 20.44 -9.34 1.07
C VAL A 113 20.78 -10.45 2.03
#